data_AF-A0A6H9YPY8-F1
#
_entry.id   AF-A0A6H9YPY8-F1
#
_cell.length_a   1.000
_cell.length_b   1.000
_cell.length_c   1.000
_cell.angle_alpha   90.00
_cell.angle_beta   90.00
_cell.angle_gamma   90.00
#
_symmetry.space_group_name_H-M   'P 1'
#
loop_
_entity.id
_entity.type
_entity.pdbx_description
1 polymer ?
#
loop_
_entity_poly.entity_id
_entity_poly.type
_entity_poly.pdbx_seq_one_letter_code
_entity_poly.pdbx_strand_id
1 'polypeptide(L)'
;MPSGPGPVVQRAILTSELQRLRLAHGSTQGQVAAALDWSPSKLIRIEGGTVGISTTDLHALLRYYGLSEEDPEVAKMTELARGGRQRGWWSLYRNEMSSEYLDFIGYEAGASVIRSVQPLVIPGLLQIEDYANALTIEFVDSHAERDIVVEVRMQRQESVLGRPDPPELLVIVDEAALRRRVGGQIDSGIMPRQLRHIIEMMSEDRISVEVIPFENGAHFGMMGHFTILEFVDSRLGDVMFFENARGSDLVTERLPLIAPYKVAFENLRQLVLPADETIAFIEEIIGTMEQA
;
A
#
# COMPACT_ATOMS: atom_id res chain seq x y z
N MET A 1 4.62 -18.52 10.87
CA MET A 1 3.79 -17.39 10.43
C MET A 1 2.67 -17.95 9.57
N PRO A 2 1.41 -17.50 9.70
CA PRO A 2 0.39 -17.95 8.78
C PRO A 2 0.78 -17.46 7.38
N SER A 3 0.96 -18.40 6.46
CA SER A 3 1.37 -18.21 5.06
C SER A 3 0.22 -17.68 4.19
N GLY A 4 -0.59 -16.79 4.74
CA GLY A 4 -1.78 -16.23 4.08
C GLY A 4 -1.70 -14.71 4.03
N PRO A 5 -2.54 -14.08 3.20
CA PRO A 5 -2.58 -12.62 3.10
C PRO A 5 -2.83 -11.98 4.48
N GLY A 6 -2.28 -10.78 4.73
CA GLY A 6 -2.43 -10.10 6.02
C GLY A 6 -3.90 -9.86 6.43
N PRO A 7 -4.18 -9.51 7.70
CA PRO A 7 -5.56 -9.39 8.21
C PRO A 7 -6.46 -8.46 7.41
N VAL A 8 -5.92 -7.34 6.90
CA VAL A 8 -6.69 -6.39 6.08
C VAL A 8 -7.11 -7.02 4.76
N VAL A 9 -6.19 -7.70 4.07
CA VAL A 9 -6.47 -8.39 2.81
C VAL A 9 -7.47 -9.54 3.00
N GLN A 10 -7.33 -10.34 4.06
CA GLN A 10 -8.33 -11.39 4.35
C GLN A 10 -9.72 -10.84 4.61
N ARG A 11 -9.81 -9.72 5.35
CA ARG A 11 -11.08 -9.03 5.58
C ARG A 11 -11.67 -8.49 4.29
N ALA A 12 -10.85 -7.94 3.41
CA ALA A 12 -11.28 -7.41 2.12
C ALA A 12 -11.77 -8.52 1.17
N ILE A 13 -11.06 -9.65 1.10
CA ILE A 13 -11.49 -10.83 0.32
C ILE A 13 -12.84 -11.34 0.85
N LEU A 14 -13.00 -11.49 2.17
CA LEU A 14 -14.27 -11.90 2.75
C LEU A 14 -15.39 -10.92 2.43
N THR A 15 -15.11 -9.62 2.52
CA THR A 15 -16.07 -8.56 2.23
C THR A 15 -16.58 -8.65 0.79
N SER A 16 -15.65 -8.79 -0.17
CA SER A 16 -15.97 -8.98 -1.60
C SER A 16 -16.87 -10.20 -1.82
N GLU A 17 -16.56 -11.35 -1.20
CA GLU A 17 -17.38 -12.55 -1.32
C GLU A 17 -18.77 -12.40 -0.69
N LEU A 18 -18.87 -11.75 0.48
CA LEU A 18 -20.17 -11.51 1.11
C LEU A 18 -21.05 -10.58 0.26
N GLN A 19 -20.48 -9.53 -0.33
CA GLN A 19 -21.20 -8.67 -1.27
C GLN A 19 -21.67 -9.47 -2.50
N ARG A 20 -20.78 -10.30 -3.10
CA ARG A 20 -21.10 -11.16 -4.25
C ARG A 20 -22.25 -12.10 -3.93
N LEU A 21 -22.22 -12.77 -2.78
CA LEU A 21 -23.28 -13.69 -2.34
C LEU A 21 -24.60 -12.95 -2.13
N ARG A 22 -24.57 -11.76 -1.50
CA ARG A 22 -25.77 -10.94 -1.32
C ARG A 22 -26.43 -10.56 -2.64
N LEU A 23 -25.62 -10.09 -3.60
CA LEU A 23 -26.09 -9.69 -4.93
C LEU A 23 -26.65 -10.89 -5.70
N ALA A 24 -25.98 -12.05 -5.64
CA ALA A 24 -26.46 -13.29 -6.27
C ALA A 24 -27.78 -13.80 -5.65
N HIS A 25 -27.94 -13.64 -4.33
CA HIS A 25 -29.18 -13.95 -3.63
C HIS A 25 -30.31 -12.94 -3.93
N GLY A 26 -29.98 -11.76 -4.48
CA GLY A 26 -30.94 -10.71 -4.83
C GLY A 26 -31.44 -9.88 -3.64
N SER A 27 -30.73 -9.91 -2.51
CA SER A 27 -31.13 -9.18 -1.30
C SER A 27 -30.51 -7.79 -1.20
N THR A 28 -31.28 -6.83 -0.71
CA THR A 28 -30.76 -5.55 -0.23
C THR A 28 -30.13 -5.72 1.15
N GLN A 29 -29.23 -4.81 1.53
CA GLN A 29 -28.65 -4.80 2.88
C GLN A 29 -29.74 -4.70 3.97
N GLY A 30 -30.80 -3.93 3.73
CA GLY A 30 -31.91 -3.82 4.68
C GLY A 30 -32.67 -5.14 4.89
N GLN A 31 -32.87 -5.92 3.83
CA GLN A 31 -33.52 -7.23 3.91
C GLN A 31 -32.69 -8.25 4.71
N VAL A 32 -31.38 -8.29 4.46
CA VAL A 32 -30.46 -9.16 5.20
C VAL A 32 -30.43 -8.78 6.68
N ALA A 33 -30.28 -7.47 6.98
CA ALA A 33 -30.25 -6.98 8.35
C ALA A 33 -31.53 -7.33 9.12
N ALA A 34 -32.70 -7.14 8.50
CA ALA A 34 -33.98 -7.51 9.11
C ALA A 34 -34.12 -9.02 9.34
N ALA A 35 -33.67 -9.85 8.39
CA ALA A 35 -33.78 -11.31 8.50
C ALA A 35 -32.89 -11.91 9.59
N LEU A 36 -31.74 -11.29 9.87
CA LEU A 36 -30.78 -11.74 10.88
C LEU A 36 -30.91 -11.01 12.23
N ASP A 37 -31.94 -10.16 12.38
CA ASP A 37 -32.14 -9.30 13.54
C ASP A 37 -30.90 -8.42 13.86
N TRP A 38 -30.30 -7.86 12.82
CA TRP A 38 -29.15 -6.96 12.90
C TRP A 38 -29.55 -5.51 12.59
N SER A 39 -28.78 -4.56 13.12
CA SER A 39 -28.90 -3.18 12.67
C SER A 39 -28.39 -3.04 11.23
N PRO A 40 -29.02 -2.21 10.36
CA PRO A 40 -28.51 -1.93 9.02
C PRO A 40 -27.05 -1.45 9.04
N SER A 41 -26.68 -0.64 10.04
CA SER A 41 -25.31 -0.16 10.25
C SER A 41 -24.30 -1.27 10.55
N LYS A 42 -24.71 -2.42 11.12
CA LYS A 42 -23.82 -3.58 11.29
C LYS A 42 -23.46 -4.16 9.92
N LEU A 43 -24.46 -4.43 9.09
CA LEU A 43 -24.22 -5.02 7.76
C LEU A 43 -23.46 -4.06 6.83
N ILE A 44 -23.80 -2.77 6.83
CA ILE A 44 -23.06 -1.75 6.05
C ILE A 44 -21.58 -1.75 6.42
N ARG A 45 -21.24 -1.83 7.70
CA ARG A 45 -19.84 -1.82 8.14
C ARG A 45 -19.10 -3.12 7.83
N ILE A 46 -19.79 -4.27 7.89
CA ILE A 46 -19.24 -5.57 7.50
C ILE A 46 -18.98 -5.59 5.99
N GLU A 47 -19.99 -5.25 5.17
CA GLU A 47 -19.85 -5.19 3.72
C GLU A 47 -19.00 -4.02 3.24
N GLY A 48 -18.77 -3.01 4.08
CA GLY A 48 -17.81 -1.95 3.80
C GLY A 48 -16.39 -2.26 4.30
N GLY A 49 -16.14 -3.47 4.83
CA GLY A 49 -14.81 -3.89 5.30
C GLY A 49 -14.27 -3.14 6.52
N THR A 50 -15.05 -2.24 7.13
CA THR A 50 -14.64 -1.42 8.30
C THR A 50 -14.63 -2.22 9.60
N VAL A 51 -15.39 -3.32 9.68
CA VAL A 51 -15.40 -4.23 10.84
C VAL A 51 -15.39 -5.68 10.38
N GLY A 52 -14.73 -6.54 11.16
CA GLY A 52 -14.81 -7.99 10.94
C GLY A 52 -16.15 -8.58 11.41
N ILE A 53 -16.45 -9.79 10.94
CA ILE A 53 -17.64 -10.58 11.31
C ILE A 53 -17.25 -11.75 12.22
N SER A 54 -18.07 -12.07 13.24
CA SER A 54 -17.83 -13.28 14.05
C SER A 54 -18.13 -14.54 13.24
N THR A 55 -17.50 -15.67 13.57
CA THR A 55 -17.79 -16.94 12.87
C THR A 55 -19.25 -17.34 13.03
N THR A 56 -19.85 -17.08 14.19
CA THR A 56 -21.28 -17.31 14.45
C THR A 56 -22.16 -16.46 13.53
N ASP A 57 -21.89 -15.15 13.45
CA ASP A 57 -22.62 -14.24 12.57
C ASP A 57 -22.41 -14.60 11.10
N LEU A 58 -21.19 -14.99 10.73
CA LEU A 58 -20.86 -15.42 9.37
C LEU A 58 -21.69 -16.63 8.97
N HIS A 59 -21.75 -17.67 9.81
CA HIS A 59 -22.52 -18.87 9.51
C HIS A 59 -24.01 -18.58 9.36
N ALA A 60 -24.56 -17.70 10.20
CA ALA A 60 -25.94 -17.24 10.05
C ALA A 60 -26.17 -16.52 8.70
N LEU A 61 -25.24 -15.65 8.30
CA LEU A 61 -25.29 -14.94 7.03
C LEU A 61 -25.16 -15.86 5.82
N LEU A 62 -24.22 -16.81 5.84
CA LEU A 62 -24.03 -17.77 4.76
C LEU A 62 -25.23 -18.71 4.60
N ARG A 63 -25.84 -19.13 5.72
CA ARG A 63 -27.09 -19.91 5.69
C ARG A 63 -28.24 -19.10 5.11
N TYR A 64 -28.33 -17.79 5.42
CA TYR A 64 -29.31 -16.90 4.80
C TYR A 64 -29.12 -16.80 3.29
N TYR A 65 -27.87 -16.80 2.81
CA TYR A 65 -27.56 -16.84 1.37
C TYR A 65 -27.71 -18.23 0.72
N GLY A 66 -28.15 -19.24 1.48
CA GLY A 66 -28.46 -20.58 0.97
C GLY A 66 -27.30 -21.57 0.95
N LEU A 67 -26.16 -21.25 1.59
CA LEU A 67 -25.05 -22.19 1.70
C LEU A 67 -25.29 -23.18 2.85
N SER A 68 -25.09 -24.47 2.58
CA SER A 68 -25.11 -25.54 3.59
C SER A 68 -23.80 -25.56 4.40
N GLU A 69 -23.82 -26.07 5.62
CA GLU A 69 -22.61 -26.18 6.46
C GLU A 69 -21.52 -27.08 5.85
N GLU A 70 -21.91 -28.04 5.01
CA GLU A 70 -21.01 -28.94 4.29
C GLU A 70 -20.39 -28.30 3.04
N ASP A 71 -20.81 -27.08 2.66
CA ASP A 71 -20.26 -26.38 1.51
C ASP A 71 -18.79 -26.01 1.78
N PRO A 72 -17.83 -26.44 0.93
CA PRO A 72 -16.42 -26.10 1.09
C PRO A 72 -16.13 -24.60 1.19
N GLU A 73 -16.98 -23.74 0.62
CA GLU A 73 -16.83 -22.28 0.69
C GLU A 73 -17.08 -21.75 2.10
N VAL A 74 -17.93 -22.40 2.91
CA VAL A 74 -18.17 -22.01 4.31
C VAL A 74 -16.90 -22.13 5.14
N ALA A 75 -16.15 -23.22 4.95
CA ALA A 75 -14.87 -23.42 5.65
C ALA A 75 -13.85 -22.35 5.24
N LYS A 76 -13.72 -22.05 3.94
CA LYS A 76 -12.80 -21.01 3.44
C LYS A 76 -13.14 -19.63 3.98
N MET A 77 -14.42 -19.23 3.94
CA MET A 77 -14.86 -17.92 4.46
C MET A 77 -14.70 -17.83 5.99
N THR A 78 -14.85 -18.95 6.70
CA THR A 78 -14.60 -19.01 8.15
C THR A 78 -13.13 -18.70 8.47
N GLU A 79 -12.20 -19.25 7.70
CA GLU A 79 -10.77 -18.95 7.87
C GLU A 79 -10.47 -17.48 7.56
N LEU A 80 -11.04 -16.92 6.48
CA LEU A 80 -10.91 -15.49 6.18
C LEU A 80 -11.45 -14.60 7.30
N ALA A 81 -12.59 -14.97 7.91
CA ALA A 81 -13.16 -14.22 9.03
C ALA A 81 -12.27 -14.28 10.29
N ARG A 82 -11.64 -15.43 10.55
CA ARG A 82 -10.70 -15.60 11.67
C ARG A 82 -9.46 -14.76 11.46
N GLY A 83 -8.80 -14.87 10.31
CA GLY A 83 -7.58 -14.10 10.04
C GLY A 83 -7.85 -12.61 9.84
N GLY A 84 -8.98 -12.23 9.24
CA GLY A 84 -9.39 -10.82 9.08
C GLY A 84 -9.71 -10.09 10.39
N ARG A 85 -9.91 -10.84 11.48
CA ARG A 85 -10.07 -10.31 12.85
C ARG A 85 -8.77 -10.22 13.63
N GLN A 86 -7.67 -10.77 13.11
CA GLN A 86 -6.36 -10.62 13.74
C GLN A 86 -5.90 -9.16 13.64
N ARG A 87 -5.07 -8.76 14.59
CA ARG A 87 -4.51 -7.41 14.65
C ARG A 87 -3.10 -7.43 14.06
N GLY A 88 -2.88 -6.65 13.00
CA GLY A 88 -1.55 -6.36 12.50
C GLY A 88 -0.77 -5.50 13.50
N TRP A 89 0.56 -5.53 13.41
CA TRP A 89 1.45 -4.75 14.29
C TRP A 89 1.13 -3.24 14.23
N TRP A 90 0.72 -2.74 13.06
CA TRP A 90 0.36 -1.33 12.84
C TRP A 90 -0.86 -0.87 13.66
N SER A 91 -1.69 -1.81 14.15
CA SER A 91 -2.84 -1.47 15.01
C SER A 91 -2.45 -0.86 16.36
N LEU A 92 -1.17 -0.98 16.75
CA LEU A 92 -0.60 -0.33 17.93
C LEU A 92 -0.54 1.20 17.78
N TYR A 93 -0.46 1.70 16.53
CA TYR A 93 -0.26 3.12 16.22
C TYR A 93 -1.57 3.85 15.82
N ARG A 94 -2.72 3.33 16.27
CA ARG A 94 -4.06 3.81 15.89
C ARG A 94 -4.44 5.18 16.45
N ASN A 95 -3.71 5.69 17.44
CA ASN A 95 -3.95 7.02 18.00
C ASN A 95 -2.96 8.06 17.43
N GLU A 96 -1.93 7.57 16.75
CA GLU A 96 -0.78 8.33 16.26
C GLU A 96 -0.83 8.52 14.74
N MET A 97 -1.49 7.61 14.02
CA MET A 97 -1.58 7.59 12.55
C MET A 97 -3.05 7.64 12.07
N SER A 98 -3.25 8.12 10.84
CA SER A 98 -4.57 8.07 10.20
C SER A 98 -5.02 6.64 9.93
N SER A 99 -6.33 6.41 9.97
CA SER A 99 -6.92 5.10 9.65
C SER A 99 -6.54 4.63 8.24
N GLU A 100 -6.53 5.54 7.28
CA GLU A 100 -6.28 5.31 5.86
C GLU A 100 -4.82 4.86 5.64
N TYR A 101 -3.87 5.45 6.36
CA TYR A 101 -2.47 5.04 6.30
C TYR A 101 -2.26 3.66 6.94
N LEU A 102 -2.92 3.39 8.07
CA LEU A 102 -2.86 2.08 8.71
C LEU A 102 -3.51 0.97 7.88
N ASP A 103 -4.62 1.27 7.20
CA ASP A 103 -5.24 0.35 6.25
C ASP A 103 -4.34 0.15 5.02
N PHE A 104 -3.69 1.20 4.51
CA PHE A 104 -2.69 1.10 3.46
C PHE A 104 -1.56 0.12 3.83
N ILE A 105 -0.96 0.26 5.02
CA ILE A 105 0.06 -0.68 5.52
C ILE A 105 -0.48 -2.11 5.53
N GLY A 106 -1.74 -2.29 5.95
CA GLY A 106 -2.35 -3.61 5.99
C GLY A 106 -2.61 -4.23 4.61
N TYR A 107 -2.95 -3.43 3.60
CA TYR A 107 -3.04 -3.88 2.21
C TYR A 107 -1.65 -4.14 1.61
N GLU A 108 -0.69 -3.26 1.85
CA GLU A 108 0.70 -3.38 1.39
C GLU A 108 1.32 -4.70 1.88
N ALA A 109 1.05 -5.07 3.13
CA ALA A 109 1.49 -6.33 3.74
C ALA A 109 0.98 -7.60 3.02
N GLY A 110 -0.06 -7.51 2.19
CA GLY A 110 -0.57 -8.62 1.37
C GLY A 110 -0.51 -8.39 -0.13
N ALA A 111 0.08 -7.28 -0.59
CA ALA A 111 0.26 -7.00 -2.02
C ALA A 111 1.26 -7.96 -2.65
N SER A 112 1.06 -8.27 -3.93
CA SER A 112 1.95 -9.10 -4.76
C SER A 112 2.77 -8.27 -5.75
N VAL A 113 2.21 -7.15 -6.21
CA VAL A 113 2.91 -6.13 -6.99
C VAL A 113 2.59 -4.78 -6.34
N ILE A 114 3.61 -3.93 -6.22
CA ILE A 114 3.50 -2.56 -5.74
C ILE A 114 4.06 -1.66 -6.85
N ARG A 115 3.18 -0.84 -7.45
CA ARG A 115 3.58 0.19 -8.42
C ARG A 115 3.58 1.54 -7.72
N SER A 116 4.69 2.27 -7.76
CA SER A 116 4.78 3.59 -7.13
C SER A 116 5.38 4.62 -8.08
N VAL A 117 4.76 5.79 -8.16
CA VAL A 117 5.31 6.95 -8.88
C VAL A 117 5.65 8.02 -7.86
N GLN A 118 6.88 8.53 -7.90
CA GLN A 118 7.45 9.39 -6.87
C GLN A 118 8.10 10.65 -7.47
N PRO A 119 7.37 11.77 -7.55
CA PRO A 119 7.85 12.98 -8.20
C PRO A 119 8.81 13.82 -7.34
N LEU A 120 8.74 13.72 -6.00
CA LEU A 120 9.41 14.69 -5.12
C LEU A 120 10.27 14.08 -4.02
N VAL A 121 10.03 12.83 -3.64
CA VAL A 121 10.74 12.16 -2.53
C VAL A 121 11.02 10.71 -2.90
N ILE A 122 12.05 10.11 -2.32
CA ILE A 122 12.28 8.67 -2.41
C ILE A 122 11.10 7.92 -1.76
N PRO A 123 10.56 6.82 -2.33
CA PRO A 123 9.46 6.08 -1.71
C PRO A 123 9.90 5.45 -0.39
N GLY A 124 9.01 5.41 0.61
CA GLY A 124 9.35 4.92 1.95
C GLY A 124 9.86 3.48 2.03
N LEU A 125 9.52 2.62 1.06
CA LEU A 125 10.07 1.26 0.97
C LEU A 125 11.55 1.21 0.52
N LEU A 126 12.08 2.31 -0.01
CA LEU A 126 13.47 2.44 -0.43
C LEU A 126 14.26 3.42 0.46
N GLN A 127 13.68 3.93 1.54
CA GLN A 127 14.33 4.94 2.38
C GLN A 127 15.27 4.32 3.40
N ILE A 128 16.43 4.95 3.64
CA ILE A 128 17.23 4.72 4.84
C ILE A 128 16.66 5.55 6.01
N GLU A 129 16.93 5.13 7.24
CA GLU A 129 16.43 5.80 8.45
C GLU A 129 16.83 7.28 8.52
N ASP A 130 18.09 7.62 8.21
CA ASP A 130 18.58 9.00 8.20
C ASP A 130 17.77 9.91 7.25
N TYR A 131 17.45 9.40 6.06
CA TYR A 131 16.65 10.11 5.07
C TYR A 131 15.20 10.27 5.55
N ALA A 132 14.62 9.19 6.07
CA ALA A 132 13.26 9.20 6.61
C ALA A 132 13.11 10.22 7.76
N ASN A 133 14.08 10.27 8.67
CA ASN A 133 14.12 11.23 9.76
C ASN A 133 14.24 12.67 9.23
N ALA A 134 15.23 12.92 8.35
CA ALA A 134 15.45 14.22 7.75
C ALA A 134 14.22 14.75 6.99
N LEU A 135 13.50 13.88 6.29
CA LEU A 135 12.26 14.25 5.61
C LEU A 135 11.13 14.58 6.59
N THR A 136 10.99 13.79 7.66
CA THR A 136 9.89 13.89 8.62
C THR A 136 9.95 15.17 9.44
N ILE A 137 11.15 15.72 9.69
CA ILE A 137 11.35 16.99 10.42
C ILE A 137 10.52 18.15 9.82
N GLU A 138 10.36 18.20 8.51
CA GLU A 138 9.67 19.29 7.80
C GLU A 138 8.13 19.20 7.86
N PHE A 139 7.57 18.04 8.23
CA PHE A 139 6.13 17.80 8.20
C PHE A 139 5.50 17.50 9.56
N VAL A 140 6.32 17.24 10.58
CA VAL A 140 5.88 16.87 11.93
C VAL A 140 6.62 17.74 12.93
N ASP A 141 5.91 18.52 13.75
CA ASP A 141 6.54 19.47 14.68
C ASP A 141 7.10 18.80 15.94
N SER A 142 6.39 17.79 16.47
CA SER A 142 6.74 17.12 17.72
C SER A 142 7.82 16.07 17.51
N HIS A 143 8.91 16.14 18.29
CA HIS A 143 9.99 15.16 18.22
C HIS A 143 9.51 13.73 18.54
N ALA A 144 8.66 13.57 19.55
CA ALA A 144 8.11 12.26 19.90
C ALA A 144 7.22 11.68 18.78
N GLU A 145 6.49 12.53 18.05
CA GLU A 145 5.71 12.09 16.89
C GLU A 145 6.60 11.73 15.71
N ARG A 146 7.71 12.43 15.50
CA ARG A 146 8.70 12.11 14.45
C ARG A 146 9.28 10.71 14.65
N ASP A 147 9.69 10.38 15.87
CA ASP A 147 10.28 9.08 16.18
C ASP A 147 9.29 7.95 15.85
N ILE A 148 8.02 8.12 16.19
CA ILE A 148 6.96 7.15 15.88
C ILE A 148 6.74 7.04 14.36
N VAL A 149 6.74 8.15 13.62
CA VAL A 149 6.59 8.15 12.16
C VAL A 149 7.74 7.40 11.48
N VAL A 150 8.98 7.65 11.93
CA VAL A 150 10.17 6.97 11.40
C VAL A 150 10.13 5.48 11.77
N GLU A 151 9.82 5.14 13.02
CA GLU A 151 9.68 3.76 13.50
C GLU A 151 8.66 2.97 12.65
N VAL A 152 7.45 3.51 12.49
CA VAL A 152 6.39 2.88 11.67
C VAL A 152 6.84 2.72 10.23
N ARG A 153 7.54 3.71 9.67
CA ARG A 153 8.04 3.66 8.29
C ARG A 153 9.08 2.55 8.10
N MET A 154 10.02 2.42 9.04
CA MET A 154 11.07 1.42 8.96
C MET A 154 10.53 0.01 9.23
N GLN A 155 9.67 -0.15 10.24
CA GLN A 155 9.01 -1.42 10.51
C GLN A 155 8.13 -1.87 9.32
N ARG A 156 7.45 -0.93 8.66
CA ARG A 156 6.71 -1.20 7.42
C ARG A 156 7.62 -1.74 6.33
N GLN A 157 8.73 -1.05 6.05
CA GLN A 157 9.71 -1.48 5.05
C GLN A 157 10.23 -2.90 5.32
N GLU A 158 10.69 -3.15 6.55
CA GLU A 158 11.19 -4.46 6.96
C GLU A 158 10.10 -5.54 6.84
N SER A 159 8.86 -5.24 7.25
CA SER A 159 7.76 -6.20 7.20
C SER A 159 7.33 -6.57 5.78
N VAL A 160 7.46 -5.65 4.81
CA VAL A 160 7.05 -5.86 3.42
C VAL A 160 8.16 -6.53 2.62
N LEU A 161 9.40 -6.06 2.76
CA LEU A 161 10.54 -6.54 1.96
C LEU A 161 11.24 -7.75 2.58
N GLY A 162 11.20 -7.90 3.92
CA GLY A 162 11.84 -9.00 4.65
C GLY A 162 11.00 -10.28 4.75
N ARG A 163 9.80 -10.31 4.16
CA ARG A 163 8.92 -11.50 4.20
C ARG A 163 9.36 -12.56 3.18
N PRO A 164 8.99 -13.85 3.35
CA PRO A 164 9.48 -14.93 2.47
C PRO A 164 9.16 -14.82 0.98
N ASP A 165 8.04 -14.16 0.63
CA ASP A 165 7.64 -13.88 -0.75
C ASP A 165 7.31 -12.37 -0.87
N PRO A 166 8.35 -11.51 -0.96
CA PRO A 166 8.16 -10.07 -1.00
C PRO A 166 7.48 -9.65 -2.32
N PRO A 167 6.76 -8.52 -2.36
CA PRO A 167 6.08 -8.09 -3.58
C PRO A 167 7.11 -7.72 -4.66
N GLU A 168 6.69 -7.80 -5.92
CA GLU A 168 7.40 -7.10 -7.00
C GLU A 168 7.20 -5.59 -6.81
N LEU A 169 8.28 -4.86 -6.59
CA LEU A 169 8.29 -3.42 -6.34
C LEU A 169 8.73 -2.70 -7.61
N LEU A 170 7.78 -2.03 -8.27
CA LEU A 170 7.98 -1.27 -9.50
C LEU A 170 7.88 0.22 -9.20
N VAL A 171 9.02 0.91 -9.18
CA VAL A 171 9.12 2.31 -8.76
C VAL A 171 9.57 3.16 -9.94
N ILE A 172 8.79 4.20 -10.23
CA ILE A 172 9.20 5.28 -11.12
C ILE A 172 9.50 6.50 -10.27
N VAL A 173 10.73 7.00 -10.32
CA VAL A 173 11.17 8.22 -9.64
C VAL A 173 11.45 9.31 -10.66
N ASP A 174 11.04 10.53 -10.34
CA ASP A 174 11.43 11.70 -11.11
C ASP A 174 12.86 12.12 -10.74
N GLU A 175 13.64 12.61 -11.70
CA GLU A 175 14.96 13.19 -11.47
C GLU A 175 14.94 14.24 -10.33
N ALA A 176 13.85 14.98 -10.16
CA ALA A 176 13.68 15.92 -9.06
C ALA A 176 13.81 15.23 -7.69
N ALA A 177 13.27 14.02 -7.51
CA ALA A 177 13.37 13.29 -6.25
C ALA A 177 14.82 12.89 -5.95
N LEU A 178 15.60 12.54 -6.97
CA LEU A 178 17.01 12.15 -6.84
C LEU A 178 17.94 13.34 -6.59
N ARG A 179 17.65 14.52 -7.15
CA ARG A 179 18.50 15.70 -7.00
C ARG A 179 18.26 16.50 -5.72
N ARG A 180 17.12 16.30 -5.05
CA ARG A 180 16.78 17.04 -3.83
C ARG A 180 17.60 16.53 -2.65
N ARG A 181 18.47 17.39 -2.12
CA ARG A 181 19.35 17.09 -0.99
C ARG A 181 18.60 17.06 0.35
N VAL A 182 17.65 16.13 0.49
CA VAL A 182 16.96 15.89 1.77
C VAL A 182 17.99 15.57 2.85
N GLY A 183 17.90 16.26 3.99
CA GLY A 183 18.87 16.13 5.08
C GLY A 183 20.21 16.82 4.85
N GLY A 184 20.44 17.48 3.70
CA GLY A 184 21.74 18.05 3.36
C GLY A 184 22.23 19.18 4.28
N GLN A 185 21.32 19.86 5.00
CA GLN A 185 21.66 20.85 6.03
C GLN A 185 22.03 20.22 7.38
N ILE A 186 21.66 18.96 7.59
CA ILE A 186 21.94 18.17 8.81
C ILE A 186 23.26 17.40 8.60
N ASP A 187 23.33 16.63 7.53
CA ASP A 187 24.51 15.90 7.06
C ASP A 187 24.43 15.78 5.53
N SER A 188 25.39 16.40 4.83
CA SER A 188 25.46 16.39 3.37
C SER A 188 25.63 14.98 2.77
N GLY A 189 26.04 14.00 3.58
CA GLY A 189 26.18 12.60 3.20
C GLY A 189 24.88 11.79 3.22
N ILE A 190 23.77 12.30 3.78
CA ILE A 190 22.50 11.55 3.89
C ILE A 190 21.97 11.17 2.50
N MET A 191 21.84 12.15 1.59
CA MET A 191 21.29 11.90 0.25
C MET A 191 22.21 11.00 -0.60
N PRO A 192 23.55 11.19 -0.63
CA PRO A 192 24.46 10.22 -1.25
C PRO A 192 24.32 8.79 -0.71
N ARG A 193 24.20 8.60 0.61
CA ARG A 193 23.98 7.27 1.20
C ARG A 193 22.62 6.68 0.78
N GLN A 194 21.58 7.51 0.77
CA GLN A 194 20.25 7.11 0.30
C GLN A 194 20.28 6.64 -1.16
N LEU A 195 20.96 7.36 -2.06
CA LEU A 195 21.03 6.99 -3.47
C LEU A 195 21.85 5.71 -3.70
N ARG A 196 22.94 5.52 -2.94
CA ARG A 196 23.69 4.25 -2.95
C ARG A 196 22.83 3.08 -2.49
N HIS A 197 22.05 3.27 -1.42
CA HIS A 197 21.13 2.25 -0.95
C HIS A 197 20.10 1.87 -2.02
N ILE A 198 19.60 2.82 -2.83
CA ILE A 198 18.73 2.50 -3.96
C ILE A 198 19.44 1.60 -4.97
N ILE A 199 20.68 1.93 -5.36
CA ILE A 199 21.47 1.10 -6.28
C ILE A 199 21.68 -0.31 -5.70
N GLU A 200 21.98 -0.43 -4.40
CA GLU A 200 22.10 -1.72 -3.72
C GLU A 200 20.79 -2.53 -3.80
N MET A 201 19.66 -1.90 -3.52
CA MET A 201 18.33 -2.53 -3.57
C MET A 201 17.92 -2.96 -4.98
N MET A 202 18.38 -2.26 -6.02
CA MET A 202 18.15 -2.63 -7.42
C MET A 202 18.89 -3.93 -7.83
N SER A 203 19.82 -4.44 -7.01
CA SER A 203 20.44 -5.75 -7.26
C SER A 203 19.52 -6.93 -6.92
N GLU A 204 18.40 -6.68 -6.23
CA GLU A 204 17.38 -7.67 -5.92
C GLU A 204 16.41 -7.85 -7.10
N ASP A 205 16.17 -9.10 -7.52
CA ASP A 205 15.36 -9.44 -8.71
C ASP A 205 13.92 -8.88 -8.71
N ARG A 206 13.40 -8.50 -7.54
CA ARG A 206 12.01 -8.05 -7.35
C ARG A 206 11.88 -6.54 -7.21
N ILE A 207 12.96 -5.78 -7.31
CA ILE A 207 12.94 -4.33 -7.14
C ILE A 207 13.42 -3.65 -8.43
N SER A 208 12.51 -2.94 -9.08
CA SER A 208 12.80 -2.11 -10.24
C SER A 208 12.66 -0.65 -9.87
N VAL A 209 13.72 0.13 -10.07
CA VAL A 209 13.70 1.59 -9.94
C VAL A 209 14.05 2.19 -11.29
N GLU A 210 13.11 2.96 -11.85
CA GLU A 210 13.21 3.58 -13.16
C GLU A 210 13.16 5.10 -13.00
N VAL A 211 13.96 5.84 -13.78
CA VAL A 211 14.10 7.29 -13.63
C VAL A 211 13.50 8.02 -14.82
N ILE A 212 12.62 8.98 -14.57
CA ILE A 212 12.20 9.95 -15.60
C ILE A 212 13.15 11.16 -15.55
N PRO A 213 13.94 11.42 -16.62
CA PRO A 213 14.82 12.58 -16.67
C PRO A 213 14.05 13.86 -17.01
N PHE A 214 14.61 15.01 -16.63
CA PHE A 214 14.03 16.34 -16.87
C PHE A 214 13.84 16.66 -18.35
N GLU A 215 14.59 16.02 -19.26
CA GLU A 215 14.49 16.21 -20.70
C GLU A 215 13.09 15.91 -21.26
N ASN A 216 12.32 15.07 -20.56
CA ASN A 216 10.99 14.66 -21.01
C ASN A 216 9.91 15.71 -20.75
N GLY A 217 10.22 16.78 -20.01
CA GLY A 217 9.31 17.89 -19.78
C GLY A 217 8.07 17.50 -18.97
N ALA A 218 6.88 17.82 -19.47
CA ALA A 218 5.63 17.59 -18.73
C ALA A 218 5.08 16.17 -18.92
N HIS A 219 4.76 15.48 -17.82
CA HIS A 219 4.16 14.15 -17.82
C HIS A 219 3.18 13.95 -16.66
N PHE A 220 2.38 12.88 -16.71
CA PHE A 220 1.31 12.64 -15.72
C PHE A 220 1.81 12.51 -14.27
N GLY A 221 3.01 11.98 -14.06
CA GLY A 221 3.63 11.83 -12.73
C GLY A 221 3.79 13.14 -11.97
N MET A 222 3.81 14.29 -12.67
CA MET A 222 3.85 15.61 -12.04
C MET A 222 2.56 15.99 -11.30
N MET A 223 1.44 15.28 -11.54
CA MET A 223 0.17 15.52 -10.84
C MET A 223 0.23 15.11 -9.36
N GLY A 224 1.24 14.34 -8.96
CA GLY A 224 1.43 13.85 -7.60
C GLY A 224 1.84 12.39 -7.59
N HIS A 225 2.29 11.96 -6.41
CA HIS A 225 2.61 10.56 -6.22
C HIS A 225 1.33 9.71 -6.16
N PHE A 226 1.46 8.45 -6.52
CA PHE A 226 0.43 7.45 -6.29
C PHE A 226 1.07 6.08 -6.16
N THR A 227 0.41 5.21 -5.39
CA THR A 227 0.81 3.80 -5.25
C THR A 227 -0.37 2.91 -5.59
N ILE A 228 -0.14 1.86 -6.39
CA ILE A 228 -1.13 0.83 -6.71
C ILE A 228 -0.63 -0.49 -6.14
N LEU A 229 -1.50 -1.14 -5.37
CA LEU A 229 -1.29 -2.46 -4.78
C LEU A 229 -2.13 -3.48 -5.56
N GLU A 230 -1.48 -4.49 -6.11
CA GLU A 230 -2.13 -5.58 -6.84
C GLU A 230 -2.00 -6.89 -6.06
N PHE A 231 -3.00 -7.75 -6.17
CA PHE A 231 -3.12 -8.96 -5.35
C PHE A 231 -3.26 -10.21 -6.24
N VAL A 232 -2.67 -11.32 -5.82
CA VAL A 232 -2.83 -12.62 -6.50
C VAL A 232 -4.29 -13.09 -6.48
N ASP A 233 -5.00 -12.79 -5.40
CA ASP A 233 -6.39 -13.20 -5.22
C ASP A 233 -7.33 -12.33 -6.05
N SER A 234 -7.86 -12.89 -7.14
CA SER A 234 -8.74 -12.17 -8.08
C SER A 234 -10.07 -11.69 -7.48
N ARG A 235 -10.41 -12.10 -6.25
CA ARG A 235 -11.58 -11.60 -5.53
C ARG A 235 -11.35 -10.19 -4.98
N LEU A 236 -10.09 -9.78 -4.88
CA LEU A 236 -9.71 -8.44 -4.47
C LEU A 236 -9.38 -7.60 -5.71
N GLY A 237 -9.98 -6.40 -5.79
CA GLY A 237 -9.56 -5.40 -6.76
C GLY A 237 -8.25 -4.75 -6.36
N ASP A 238 -7.59 -4.09 -7.30
CA ASP A 238 -6.42 -3.28 -7.00
C ASP A 238 -6.78 -2.19 -5.98
N VAL A 239 -5.83 -1.83 -5.13
CA VAL A 239 -5.98 -0.76 -4.14
C VAL A 239 -5.04 0.38 -4.50
N MET A 240 -5.54 1.60 -4.53
CA MET A 240 -4.74 2.78 -4.83
C MET A 240 -4.63 3.69 -3.61
N PHE A 241 -3.42 4.20 -3.37
CA PHE A 241 -3.10 5.08 -2.26
C PHE A 241 -2.51 6.39 -2.76
N PHE A 242 -2.96 7.48 -2.14
CA PHE A 242 -2.40 8.81 -2.27
C PHE A 242 -2.11 9.38 -0.89
N GLU A 243 -1.11 10.23 -0.82
CA GLU A 243 -0.85 11.10 0.30
C GLU A 243 -0.75 12.55 -0.24
N ASN A 244 -1.32 13.48 0.50
CA ASN A 244 -1.34 14.88 0.13
C ASN A 244 -1.35 15.72 1.41
N ALA A 245 -1.28 17.05 1.27
CA ALA A 245 -1.25 17.96 2.41
C ALA A 245 -2.48 17.86 3.35
N ARG A 246 -3.58 17.21 2.92
CA ARG A 246 -4.78 16.97 3.74
C ARG A 246 -4.78 15.59 4.42
N GLY A 247 -3.80 14.74 4.14
CA GLY A 247 -3.68 13.40 4.71
C GLY A 247 -3.57 12.32 3.63
N SER A 248 -4.02 11.11 3.98
CA SER A 248 -3.95 9.92 3.13
C SER A 248 -5.33 9.56 2.58
N ASP A 249 -5.38 9.21 1.30
CA ASP A 249 -6.59 8.73 0.63
C ASP A 249 -6.38 7.31 0.11
N LEU A 250 -7.29 6.40 0.44
CA LEU A 250 -7.27 4.99 0.02
C LEU A 250 -8.50 4.66 -0.84
N VAL A 251 -8.28 4.08 -2.02
CA VAL A 251 -9.31 3.71 -2.98
C VAL A 251 -9.30 2.20 -3.22
N THR A 252 -10.34 1.49 -2.79
CA THR A 252 -10.36 0.00 -2.76
C THR A 252 -11.33 -0.67 -3.74
N GLU A 253 -12.33 0.03 -4.29
CA GLU A 253 -13.46 -0.64 -4.99
C GLU A 253 -13.98 0.09 -6.24
N ARG A 254 -13.15 0.93 -6.87
CA ARG A 254 -13.58 1.68 -8.06
C ARG A 254 -12.62 1.42 -9.22
N LEU A 255 -12.78 0.27 -9.89
CA LEU A 255 -12.05 -0.04 -11.13
C LEU A 255 -12.00 1.15 -12.13
N PRO A 256 -13.09 1.92 -12.35
CA PRO A 256 -13.04 3.09 -13.23
C PRO A 256 -12.10 4.21 -12.74
N LEU A 257 -11.79 4.28 -11.44
CA LEU A 257 -10.86 5.25 -10.88
C LEU A 257 -9.41 4.78 -10.90
N ILE A 258 -9.14 3.47 -10.80
CA ILE A 258 -7.77 2.93 -10.73
C ILE A 258 -7.20 2.63 -12.13
N ALA A 259 -8.03 2.15 -13.06
CA ALA A 259 -7.58 1.81 -14.41
C ALA A 259 -6.85 2.95 -15.14
N PRO A 260 -7.29 4.22 -15.08
CA PRO A 260 -6.54 5.34 -15.66
C PRO A 260 -5.12 5.49 -15.11
N TYR A 261 -4.90 5.20 -13.82
CA TYR A 261 -3.58 5.31 -13.19
C TYR A 261 -2.65 4.16 -13.57
N LYS A 262 -3.18 2.94 -13.80
CA LYS A 262 -2.38 1.84 -14.37
C LYS A 262 -1.91 2.18 -15.79
N VAL A 263 -2.81 2.72 -16.62
CA VAL A 263 -2.45 3.21 -17.96
C VAL A 263 -1.42 4.34 -17.88
N ALA A 264 -1.60 5.27 -16.94
CA ALA A 264 -0.64 6.34 -16.73
C ALA A 264 0.74 5.81 -16.30
N PHE A 265 0.80 4.80 -15.43
CA PHE A 265 2.04 4.14 -15.03
C PHE A 265 2.76 3.55 -16.24
N GLU A 266 2.08 2.77 -17.08
CA GLU A 266 2.70 2.19 -18.29
C GLU A 266 3.14 3.26 -19.30
N ASN A 267 2.40 4.37 -19.42
CA ASN A 267 2.82 5.49 -20.26
C ASN A 267 4.08 6.18 -19.70
N LEU A 268 4.20 6.29 -18.38
CA LEU A 268 5.39 6.85 -17.74
C LEU A 268 6.62 5.95 -17.95
N ARG A 269 6.45 4.62 -18.00
CA ARG A 269 7.56 3.69 -18.33
C ARG A 269 8.12 3.86 -19.74
N GLN A 270 7.40 4.51 -20.64
CA GLN A 270 7.95 4.85 -21.97
C GLN A 270 8.88 6.07 -21.93
N LEU A 271 8.90 6.78 -20.80
CA LEU A 271 9.64 8.01 -20.57
C LEU A 271 10.88 7.80 -19.68
N VAL A 272 11.09 6.60 -19.15
CA VAL A 272 12.19 6.33 -18.23
C VAL A 272 13.48 6.03 -18.98
N LEU A 273 14.62 6.27 -18.31
CA LEU A 273 15.92 5.82 -18.78
C LEU A 273 15.97 4.28 -18.87
N PRO A 274 16.75 3.71 -19.80
CA PRO A 274 17.14 2.30 -19.75
C PRO A 274 17.73 1.90 -18.40
N ALA A 275 17.62 0.61 -18.04
CA ALA A 275 18.02 0.13 -16.72
C ALA A 275 19.52 0.32 -16.44
N ASP A 276 20.38 0.09 -17.43
CA ASP A 276 21.83 0.31 -17.36
C ASP A 276 22.19 1.80 -17.24
N GLU A 277 21.46 2.66 -17.96
CA GLU A 277 21.62 4.12 -17.86
C GLU A 277 21.12 4.66 -16.51
N THR A 278 20.11 4.03 -15.90
CA THR A 278 19.55 4.47 -14.61
C THR A 278 20.58 4.41 -13.49
N ILE A 279 21.36 3.33 -13.39
CA ILE A 279 22.40 3.21 -12.35
C ILE A 279 23.48 4.27 -12.55
N ALA A 280 24.00 4.38 -13.78
CA ALA A 280 25.01 5.38 -14.12
C ALA A 280 24.54 6.82 -13.83
N PHE A 281 23.27 7.10 -14.11
CA PHE A 281 22.64 8.39 -13.82
C PHE A 281 22.59 8.69 -12.32
N ILE A 282 22.21 7.72 -11.49
CA ILE A 282 22.21 7.89 -10.03
C ILE A 282 23.64 8.09 -9.49
N GLU A 283 24.63 7.36 -10.02
CA GLU A 283 26.04 7.53 -9.66
C GLU A 283 26.58 8.92 -10.01
N GLU A 284 26.20 9.47 -11.16
CA GLU A 284 26.55 10.85 -11.56
C GLU A 284 26.00 11.88 -10.58
N ILE A 285 24.73 11.72 -10.17
CA ILE A 285 24.10 12.59 -9.17
C ILE A 285 24.85 12.51 -7.84
N ILE A 286 25.21 11.32 -7.39
CA ILE A 286 26.01 11.12 -6.17
C ILE A 286 27.35 11.87 -6.28
N GLY A 287 28.09 11.69 -7.38
CA GLY A 287 29.39 12.34 -7.59
C GLY A 287 29.28 13.87 -7.59
N THR A 288 28.22 14.41 -8.18
CA THR A 288 27.93 15.85 -8.16
C THR A 288 27.62 16.36 -6.75
N MET A 289 26.93 15.55 -5.94
CA MET A 289 26.61 15.91 -4.56
C MET A 289 27.84 15.96 -3.65
N GLU A 290 28.77 15.02 -3.83
CA GLU A 290 29.97 14.91 -2.98
C GLU A 290 31.05 15.95 -3.30
N GLN A 291 30.98 16.58 -4.47
CA GLN A 291 31.91 17.62 -4.90
C GLN A 291 31.52 19.05 -4.47
N ALA A 292 30.30 19.24 -3.95
CA ALA A 292 29.71 20.55 -3.69
C ALA A 292 29.23 20.71 -2.25
#